data_AF-A0A1F3IQ29-F1
#
_entry.id   AF-A0A1F3IQ29-F1
#
_cell.length_a   1.000
_cell.length_b   1.000
_cell.length_c   1.000
_cell.angle_alpha   90.00
_cell.angle_beta   90.00
_cell.angle_gamma   90.00
#
_symmetry.space_group_name_H-M   'P 1'
#
loop_
_entity.id
_entity.type
_entity.pdbx_description
1 polymer ?
#
loop_
_entity_poly.entity_id
_entity_poly.type
_entity_poly.pdbx_seq_one_letter_code
_entity_poly.pdbx_strand_id
1 'polypeptide(L)'
;MKKFLILFSLIVISAGVIIGFTSGVSKNESNQTDTVTVVSESASENSQPDSVEQIQEEPAKSTILLKGSEKTGFSFITILRGLLGMLVLVSIAWLFSANRKGVDWFVIAKGLAIQLILAICILYLPFIAMFFEIVGKMFVKILDFTKVGSEFLFGSLMDMSSVGMIFAFQILPTIIFFSALTSVLFYWGIIQIVVKGLAWLMIKAMKLSGTESLSVAGNIFLGQTEAPLMIKAYLPKMNDSEMLLVMIGGMATVAGGVLAAYIGFLGGDDPIQRVLFAKHLLTASVMAAPGAIVISKILMPQTEKIKQEMDVSMDKIGSNFLDALSNGTIEGLKLAANVGAMLLVFFAFLAMINFVFLKVGAWTNLNESITSLTNGQYTNLSLQFILGYTFAPLMWVIGVCKEDITLLGQLLGEKLIASEFVGYTSLANLKAVGTATYGSFTQFKSVIMATYMLCGFANFASIGIQIGGIGGLAPNKRGFLSKQGMRALLGGTLASLLSATIIGMILG
;
A
#
# COMPACT_ATOMS: atom_id res chain seq x y z
N MET A 1 -28.21 -1.68 0.91
CA MET A 1 -26.80 -1.22 0.95
C MET A 1 -26.62 0.06 1.76
N LYS A 2 -27.28 1.18 1.42
CA LYS A 2 -27.22 2.45 2.18
C LYS A 2 -27.58 2.33 3.68
N LYS A 3 -28.70 1.65 4.00
CA LYS A 3 -29.13 1.40 5.40
C LYS A 3 -28.18 0.50 6.21
N PHE A 4 -27.45 -0.40 5.54
CA PHE A 4 -26.51 -1.32 6.20
C PHE A 4 -25.14 -0.68 6.43
N LEU A 5 -24.68 0.20 5.53
CA LEU A 5 -23.48 1.01 5.77
C LEU A 5 -23.65 1.94 6.97
N ILE A 6 -24.84 2.52 7.13
CA ILE A 6 -25.18 3.32 8.32
C ILE A 6 -25.18 2.44 9.58
N LEU A 7 -25.74 1.23 9.51
CA LEU A 7 -25.76 0.30 10.65
C LEU A 7 -24.36 -0.22 11.00
N PHE A 8 -23.52 -0.51 10.00
CA PHE A 8 -22.13 -0.93 10.19
C PHE A 8 -21.28 0.22 10.76
N SER A 9 -21.42 1.45 10.24
CA SER A 9 -20.80 2.62 10.85
C SER A 9 -21.27 2.83 12.29
N LEU A 10 -22.56 2.68 12.59
CA LEU A 10 -23.07 2.80 13.96
C LEU A 10 -22.51 1.72 14.90
N ILE A 11 -22.41 0.47 14.44
CA ILE A 11 -21.83 -0.64 15.22
C ILE A 11 -20.33 -0.41 15.47
N VAL A 12 -19.59 0.00 14.45
CA VAL A 12 -18.15 0.29 14.54
C VAL A 12 -17.89 1.52 15.44
N ILE A 13 -18.70 2.57 15.32
CA ILE A 13 -18.65 3.74 16.21
C ILE A 13 -18.96 3.33 17.65
N SER A 14 -20.01 2.52 17.87
CA SER A 14 -20.37 2.05 19.22
C SER A 14 -19.31 1.15 19.86
N ALA A 15 -18.64 0.30 19.08
CA ALA A 15 -17.51 -0.51 19.56
C ALA A 15 -16.27 0.34 19.88
N GLY A 16 -15.99 1.38 19.09
CA GLY A 16 -14.91 2.34 19.34
C GLY A 16 -15.10 3.13 20.65
N VAL A 17 -16.34 3.51 20.97
CA VAL A 17 -16.68 4.20 22.22
C VAL A 17 -16.47 3.29 23.44
N ILE A 18 -16.85 2.01 23.37
CA ILE A 18 -16.70 1.06 24.49
C ILE A 18 -15.22 0.77 24.82
N ILE A 19 -14.34 0.73 23.82
CA ILE A 19 -12.89 0.56 24.04
C ILE A 19 -12.26 1.81 24.69
N GLY A 20 -12.82 3.00 24.45
CA GLY A 20 -12.43 4.24 25.13
C GLY A 20 -12.71 4.22 26.64
N PHE A 21 -13.83 3.64 27.06
CA PHE A 21 -14.25 3.63 28.47
C PHE A 21 -13.46 2.67 29.37
N THR A 22 -12.82 1.64 28.82
CA THR A 22 -12.04 0.66 29.61
C THR A 22 -10.58 1.06 29.85
N SER A 23 -10.13 2.18 29.27
CA SER A 23 -8.74 2.65 29.38
C SER A 23 -8.49 3.66 30.51
N GLY A 24 -9.54 4.05 31.25
CA GLY A 24 -9.51 5.18 32.17
C GLY A 24 -9.29 4.85 33.64
N VAL A 25 -8.44 3.91 34.02
CA VAL A 25 -7.94 3.81 35.42
C VAL A 25 -6.53 3.21 35.43
N SER A 26 -5.50 4.04 35.57
CA SER A 26 -4.26 3.65 36.24
C SER A 26 -3.74 4.85 37.02
N LYS A 27 -3.64 4.69 38.34
CA LYS A 27 -3.21 5.72 39.30
C LYS A 27 -1.69 5.87 39.28
N ASN A 28 -1.24 7.13 39.30
CA ASN A 28 0.13 7.56 39.57
C ASN A 28 0.63 7.10 40.93
N GLU A 29 1.88 6.64 41.01
CA GLU A 29 2.75 6.88 42.15
C GLU A 29 4.12 7.38 41.67
N SER A 30 4.44 8.59 42.12
CA SER A 30 5.70 9.31 41.93
C SER A 30 6.79 8.78 42.87
N ASN A 31 8.04 8.73 42.43
CA ASN A 31 9.18 8.89 43.33
C ASN A 31 10.30 9.68 42.63
N GLN A 32 10.48 10.92 43.10
CA GLN A 32 11.69 11.71 42.95
C GLN A 32 12.77 11.14 43.88
N THR A 33 14.03 11.17 43.45
CA THR A 33 15.14 11.28 44.40
C THR A 33 16.26 12.10 43.76
N ASP A 34 16.50 13.26 44.36
CA ASP A 34 17.65 14.13 44.14
C ASP A 34 18.93 13.46 44.64
N THR A 35 20.06 13.65 43.95
CA THR A 35 21.35 13.88 44.61
C THR A 35 22.30 14.67 43.69
N VAL A 36 22.91 15.70 44.27
CA VAL A 36 23.83 16.69 43.70
C VAL A 36 25.29 16.30 44.03
N THR A 37 26.25 16.93 43.32
CA THR A 37 27.68 17.20 43.68
C THR A 37 28.68 16.06 43.34
N VAL A 38 29.90 16.27 42.78
CA VAL A 38 30.93 17.33 42.90
C VAL A 38 31.85 17.39 41.65
N VAL A 39 32.47 18.56 41.46
CA VAL A 39 33.44 19.09 40.47
C VAL A 39 34.89 18.59 40.64
N SER A 40 35.67 18.49 39.53
CA SER A 40 37.08 18.98 39.35
C SER A 40 37.66 18.45 38.01
N GLU A 41 37.94 19.27 36.97
CA GLU A 41 39.24 19.93 36.61
C GLU A 41 40.47 19.01 36.78
N SER A 42 41.49 18.88 35.93
CA SER A 42 42.04 19.46 34.68
C SER A 42 43.22 18.49 34.31
N ALA A 43 43.77 18.29 33.10
CA ALA A 43 44.58 19.18 32.27
C ALA A 43 45.37 18.31 31.23
N SER A 44 45.50 18.83 30.01
CA SER A 44 46.63 18.79 29.05
C SER A 44 47.20 17.50 28.42
N GLU A 45 47.26 17.57 27.08
CA GLU A 45 48.43 17.36 26.20
C GLU A 45 48.75 15.97 25.57
N ASN A 46 48.35 15.88 24.30
CA ASN A 46 49.24 15.80 23.12
C ASN A 46 49.47 14.42 22.43
N SER A 47 49.61 14.53 21.10
CA SER A 47 50.19 13.61 20.10
C SER A 47 49.40 12.37 19.62
N GLN A 48 48.86 12.50 18.40
CA GLN A 48 48.81 11.47 17.35
C GLN A 48 50.25 11.26 16.77
N PRO A 49 50.61 10.13 16.13
CA PRO A 49 49.91 9.57 14.95
C PRO A 49 49.83 8.03 14.79
N ASP A 50 48.88 7.63 13.94
CA ASP A 50 48.81 6.47 13.03
C ASP A 50 49.27 5.06 13.46
N SER A 51 48.28 4.16 13.58
CA SER A 51 48.30 2.84 12.90
C SER A 51 46.88 2.26 12.81
N VAL A 52 46.28 2.37 11.63
CA VAL A 52 45.00 1.73 11.29
C VAL A 52 45.28 0.26 10.98
N GLU A 53 44.98 -0.62 11.94
CA GLU A 53 44.91 -2.06 11.68
C GLU A 53 43.55 -2.36 11.04
N GLN A 54 43.58 -2.68 9.74
CA GLN A 54 42.42 -3.13 8.97
C GLN A 54 41.99 -4.52 9.46
N ILE A 55 40.82 -4.62 10.11
CA ILE A 55 40.11 -5.90 10.22
C ILE A 55 39.20 -6.02 9.01
N GLN A 56 39.62 -6.90 8.11
CA GLN A 56 38.93 -7.36 6.92
C GLN A 56 37.95 -8.47 7.35
N GLU A 57 36.63 -8.21 7.29
CA GLU A 57 35.61 -9.26 7.46
C GLU A 57 34.87 -9.51 6.13
N GLU A 58 35.07 -10.73 5.60
CA GLU A 58 34.30 -11.33 4.51
C GLU A 58 32.92 -11.86 4.99
N PRO A 59 31.96 -12.15 4.08
CA PRO A 59 30.54 -11.88 4.30
C PRO A 59 29.81 -13.01 5.02
N ALA A 60 29.28 -12.73 6.21
CA ALA A 60 28.40 -13.63 6.94
C ALA A 60 26.97 -13.06 7.09
N LYS A 61 26.08 -13.62 6.26
CA LYS A 61 24.66 -13.96 6.52
C LYS A 61 23.67 -12.81 6.74
N SER A 62 22.97 -12.50 5.64
CA SER A 62 21.72 -11.74 5.57
C SER A 62 20.53 -12.52 6.14
N THR A 63 19.98 -12.10 7.29
CA THR A 63 18.54 -12.27 7.62
C THR A 63 18.15 -11.26 8.71
N ILE A 64 16.97 -10.66 8.57
CA ILE A 64 16.30 -9.70 9.46
C ILE A 64 16.81 -8.25 9.34
N LEU A 65 16.30 -7.56 8.30
CA LEU A 65 15.99 -6.12 8.29
C LEU A 65 17.09 -5.16 8.82
N LEU A 66 18.36 -5.39 8.45
CA LEU A 66 19.50 -4.49 8.70
C LEU A 66 19.52 -3.88 10.12
N LYS A 67 19.75 -4.74 11.12
CA LYS A 67 20.33 -4.42 12.44
C LYS A 67 19.75 -3.15 13.11
N GLY A 68 18.58 -3.25 13.72
CA GLY A 68 18.04 -2.23 14.61
C GLY A 68 16.66 -2.55 15.19
N SER A 69 16.65 -2.97 16.46
CA SER A 69 15.50 -3.09 17.39
C SER A 69 14.67 -4.39 17.38
N GLU A 70 14.93 -5.16 18.46
CA GLU A 70 14.08 -6.11 19.18
C GLU A 70 13.49 -7.34 18.46
N LYS A 71 13.30 -8.38 19.26
CA LYS A 71 12.89 -9.74 18.89
C LYS A 71 11.54 -9.73 18.16
N THR A 72 11.53 -9.51 16.86
CA THR A 72 10.40 -9.82 15.98
C THR A 72 10.40 -11.34 15.76
N GLY A 73 9.68 -12.03 16.63
CA GLY A 73 9.50 -13.48 16.59
C GLY A 73 8.02 -13.80 16.70
N PHE A 74 7.60 -14.90 16.07
CA PHE A 74 6.22 -15.38 16.11
C PHE A 74 5.68 -15.40 17.55
N SER A 75 4.81 -14.47 17.88
CA SER A 75 4.04 -14.52 19.12
C SER A 75 2.74 -15.27 18.90
N PHE A 76 2.37 -16.15 19.85
CA PHE A 76 1.09 -16.86 19.78
C PHE A 76 -0.09 -15.88 19.70
N ILE A 77 0.02 -14.74 20.40
CA ILE A 77 -1.01 -13.71 20.43
C ILE A 77 -1.12 -13.00 19.07
N THR A 78 -0.01 -12.73 18.40
CA THR A 78 -0.02 -12.06 17.09
C THR A 78 -0.51 -12.99 15.98
N ILE A 79 -0.20 -14.29 16.06
CA ILE A 79 -0.80 -15.32 15.20
C ILE A 79 -2.30 -15.36 15.39
N LEU A 80 -2.79 -15.43 16.63
CA LEU A 80 -4.22 -15.49 16.90
C LEU A 80 -4.95 -14.22 16.44
N ARG A 81 -4.37 -13.03 16.66
CA ARG A 81 -4.91 -11.76 16.14
C ARG A 81 -4.90 -11.71 14.62
N GLY A 82 -3.84 -12.19 13.97
CA GLY A 82 -3.76 -12.27 12.52
C GLY A 82 -4.83 -13.20 11.92
N LEU A 83 -5.02 -14.38 12.51
CA LEU A 83 -6.07 -15.33 12.13
C LEU A 83 -7.48 -14.72 12.31
N LEU A 84 -7.71 -14.04 13.44
CA LEU A 84 -8.96 -13.32 13.70
C LEU A 84 -9.18 -12.21 12.65
N GLY A 85 -8.14 -11.44 12.33
CA GLY A 85 -8.18 -10.40 11.30
C GLY A 85 -8.56 -10.95 9.94
N MET A 86 -7.88 -12.02 9.49
CA MET A 86 -8.21 -12.69 8.23
C MET A 86 -9.64 -13.23 8.22
N LEU A 87 -10.08 -13.86 9.31
CA LEU A 87 -11.44 -14.36 9.44
C LEU A 87 -12.48 -13.24 9.31
N VAL A 88 -12.24 -12.09 9.95
CA VAL A 88 -13.14 -10.93 9.87
C VAL A 88 -13.15 -10.35 8.45
N LEU A 89 -12.00 -10.19 7.79
CA LEU A 89 -11.94 -9.68 6.42
C LEU A 89 -12.65 -10.61 5.42
N VAL A 90 -12.44 -11.92 5.53
CA VAL A 90 -13.15 -12.94 4.74
C VAL A 90 -14.65 -12.91 5.04
N SER A 91 -15.03 -12.73 6.30
CA SER A 91 -16.45 -12.61 6.70
C SER A 91 -17.10 -11.36 6.11
N ILE A 92 -16.41 -10.22 6.10
CA ILE A 92 -16.90 -9.00 5.44
C ILE A 92 -17.12 -9.29 3.95
N ALA A 93 -16.16 -9.87 3.24
CA ALA A 93 -16.34 -10.23 1.84
C ALA A 93 -17.55 -11.16 1.64
N TRP A 94 -17.72 -12.16 2.51
CA TRP A 94 -18.82 -13.12 2.44
C TRP A 94 -20.19 -12.47 2.68
N LEU A 95 -20.27 -11.50 3.61
CA LEU A 95 -21.48 -10.73 3.86
C LEU A 95 -21.94 -9.95 2.62
N PHE A 96 -21.00 -9.42 1.83
CA PHE A 96 -21.26 -8.66 0.60
C PHE A 96 -21.27 -9.50 -0.68
N SER A 97 -21.15 -10.83 -0.55
CA SER A 97 -21.19 -11.79 -1.66
C SER A 97 -22.50 -11.74 -2.46
N ALA A 98 -22.41 -11.82 -3.78
CA ALA A 98 -23.55 -11.95 -4.68
C ALA A 98 -24.23 -13.34 -4.56
N ASN A 99 -23.49 -14.38 -4.17
CA ASN A 99 -24.01 -15.73 -3.98
C ASN A 99 -23.23 -16.48 -2.90
N ARG A 100 -23.65 -16.34 -1.64
CA ARG A 100 -22.97 -16.96 -0.48
C ARG A 100 -22.85 -18.48 -0.53
N LYS A 101 -23.77 -19.17 -1.23
CA LYS A 101 -23.77 -20.63 -1.37
C LYS A 101 -22.83 -21.12 -2.48
N GLY A 102 -22.48 -20.26 -3.43
CA GLY A 102 -21.61 -20.59 -4.55
C GLY A 102 -20.12 -20.43 -4.25
N VAL A 103 -19.75 -20.01 -3.04
CA VAL A 103 -18.34 -19.79 -2.66
C VAL A 103 -17.61 -21.13 -2.58
N ASP A 104 -16.57 -21.29 -3.40
CA ASP A 104 -15.66 -22.44 -3.34
C ASP A 104 -14.60 -22.21 -2.24
N TRP A 105 -14.89 -22.69 -1.03
CA TRP A 105 -14.00 -22.56 0.13
C TRP A 105 -12.63 -23.23 -0.05
N PHE A 106 -12.50 -24.19 -0.98
CA PHE A 106 -11.21 -24.81 -1.27
C PHE A 106 -10.30 -23.88 -2.07
N VAL A 107 -10.84 -23.15 -3.05
CA VAL A 107 -10.11 -22.09 -3.77
C VAL A 107 -9.70 -20.96 -2.82
N ILE A 108 -10.59 -20.59 -1.89
CA ILE A 108 -10.34 -19.57 -0.86
C ILE A 108 -9.18 -19.97 0.05
N ALA A 109 -9.25 -21.17 0.63
CA ALA A 109 -8.23 -21.68 1.53
C ALA A 109 -6.87 -21.82 0.83
N LYS A 110 -6.86 -22.28 -0.43
CA LYS A 110 -5.65 -22.32 -1.26
C LYS A 110 -5.07 -20.93 -1.51
N GLY A 111 -5.90 -19.95 -1.86
CA GLY A 111 -5.43 -18.59 -2.10
C GLY A 111 -4.81 -17.95 -0.86
N LEU A 112 -5.45 -18.09 0.30
CA LEU A 112 -4.91 -17.62 1.58
C LEU A 112 -3.60 -18.35 1.93
N ALA A 113 -3.53 -19.66 1.72
CA ALA A 113 -2.32 -20.44 1.93
C ALA A 113 -1.19 -19.99 1.00
N ILE A 114 -1.46 -19.76 -0.29
CA ILE A 114 -0.47 -19.25 -1.25
C ILE A 114 0.04 -17.87 -0.80
N GLN A 115 -0.86 -16.96 -0.41
CA GLN A 115 -0.49 -15.62 0.04
C GLN A 115 0.39 -15.66 1.31
N LEU A 116 0.06 -16.53 2.27
CA LEU A 116 0.85 -16.75 3.49
C LEU A 116 2.21 -17.37 3.19
N ILE A 117 2.25 -18.42 2.36
CA ILE A 117 3.49 -19.08 1.94
C ILE A 117 4.40 -18.09 1.22
N LEU A 118 3.86 -17.28 0.31
CA LEU A 118 4.63 -16.24 -0.38
C LEU A 118 5.23 -15.23 0.61
N ALA A 119 4.46 -14.77 1.59
CA ALA A 119 4.95 -13.85 2.62
C ALA A 119 6.12 -14.46 3.42
N ILE A 120 5.96 -15.70 3.89
CA ILE A 120 7.00 -16.41 4.64
C ILE A 120 8.24 -16.63 3.77
N CYS A 121 8.06 -17.07 2.53
CA CYS A 121 9.12 -17.24 1.54
C CYS A 121 9.93 -15.96 1.33
N ILE A 122 9.26 -14.83 1.10
CA ILE A 122 9.95 -13.57 0.79
C ILE A 122 10.63 -12.95 2.02
N LEU A 123 10.07 -13.15 3.21
CA LEU A 123 10.60 -12.59 4.45
C LEU A 123 11.69 -13.44 5.10
N TYR A 124 11.59 -14.77 5.07
CA TYR A 124 12.49 -15.66 5.80
C TYR A 124 13.44 -16.49 4.93
N LEU A 125 13.10 -16.84 3.68
CA LEU A 125 14.00 -17.66 2.86
C LEU A 125 15.10 -16.76 2.26
N PRO A 126 16.38 -16.93 2.60
CA PRO A 126 17.44 -15.98 2.24
C PRO A 126 17.59 -15.78 0.73
N PHE A 127 17.48 -16.85 -0.05
CA PHE A 127 17.59 -16.78 -1.51
C PHE A 127 16.44 -15.99 -2.15
N ILE A 128 15.21 -16.15 -1.65
CA ILE A 128 14.04 -15.41 -2.15
C ILE A 128 14.10 -13.94 -1.70
N ALA A 129 14.45 -13.71 -0.42
CA ALA A 129 14.69 -12.38 0.11
C ALA A 129 15.76 -11.62 -0.71
N MET A 130 16.85 -12.30 -1.07
CA MET A 130 17.93 -11.75 -1.91
C MET A 130 17.43 -11.41 -3.31
N PHE A 131 16.60 -12.26 -3.94
CA PHE A 131 15.99 -11.93 -5.23
C PHE A 131 15.17 -10.64 -5.16
N PHE A 132 14.29 -10.48 -4.17
CA PHE A 132 13.50 -9.26 -3.99
C PHE A 132 14.36 -8.04 -3.64
N GLU A 133 15.46 -8.23 -2.92
CA GLU A 133 16.43 -7.18 -2.64
C GLU A 133 17.16 -6.72 -3.91
N ILE A 134 17.58 -7.65 -4.78
CA ILE A 134 18.17 -7.34 -6.08
C ILE A 134 17.18 -6.54 -6.94
N VAL A 135 15.91 -7.00 -7.00
CA VAL A 135 14.87 -6.27 -7.73
C VAL A 135 14.65 -4.88 -7.11
N GLY A 136 14.58 -4.78 -5.78
CA GLY A 136 14.49 -3.49 -5.08
C GLY A 136 15.65 -2.55 -5.41
N LYS A 137 16.89 -3.05 -5.41
CA LYS A 137 18.09 -2.31 -5.83
C LYS A 137 18.01 -1.86 -7.28
N MET A 138 17.45 -2.65 -8.18
CA MET A 138 17.21 -2.22 -9.57
C MET A 138 16.23 -1.04 -9.61
N PHE A 139 15.12 -1.08 -8.85
CA PHE A 139 14.20 0.06 -8.78
C PHE A 139 14.87 1.32 -8.23
N VAL A 140 15.66 1.20 -7.16
CA VAL A 140 16.43 2.33 -6.62
C VAL A 140 17.42 2.87 -7.64
N LYS A 141 18.11 2.00 -8.39
CA LYS A 141 19.03 2.46 -9.43
C LYS A 141 18.32 3.20 -10.57
N ILE A 142 17.11 2.79 -10.90
CA ILE A 142 16.28 3.51 -11.88
C ILE A 142 15.85 4.89 -11.36
N LEU A 143 15.57 5.02 -10.05
CA LEU A 143 15.35 6.34 -9.43
C LEU A 143 16.56 7.25 -9.61
N ASP A 144 17.77 6.72 -9.42
CA ASP A 144 19.02 7.49 -9.61
C ASP A 144 19.16 7.96 -11.07
N PHE A 145 18.82 7.14 -12.06
CA PHE A 145 18.82 7.57 -13.47
C PHE A 145 17.81 8.68 -13.75
N THR A 146 16.63 8.59 -13.13
CA THR A 146 15.63 9.66 -13.24
C THR A 146 16.15 10.95 -12.62
N LYS A 147 16.88 10.87 -11.50
CA LYS A 147 17.47 12.03 -10.83
C LYS A 147 18.41 12.81 -11.74
N VAL A 148 19.25 12.14 -12.53
CA VAL A 148 20.14 12.79 -13.52
C VAL A 148 19.33 13.61 -14.54
N GLY A 149 18.23 13.05 -15.04
CA GLY A 149 17.32 13.78 -15.93
C GLY A 149 16.66 14.98 -15.24
N SER A 150 16.16 14.80 -14.01
CA SER A 150 15.56 15.89 -13.24
C SER A 150 16.56 17.00 -12.90
N GLU A 151 17.81 16.67 -12.57
CA GLU A 151 18.87 17.66 -12.31
C GLU A 151 19.18 18.48 -13.57
N PHE A 152 19.19 17.86 -14.75
CA PHE A 152 19.32 18.58 -16.01
C PHE A 152 18.15 19.55 -16.26
N LEU A 153 16.90 19.12 -16.01
CA LEU A 153 15.71 19.96 -16.24
C LEU A 153 15.53 21.08 -15.20
N PHE A 154 15.81 20.80 -13.93
CA PHE A 154 15.40 21.66 -12.81
C PHE A 154 16.58 22.26 -12.02
N GLY A 155 17.82 21.83 -12.28
CA GLY A 155 19.02 22.40 -11.69
C GLY A 155 18.99 22.43 -10.16
N SER A 156 19.23 23.61 -9.58
CA SER A 156 19.27 23.82 -8.13
C SER A 156 17.95 23.52 -7.41
N LEU A 157 16.82 23.44 -8.11
CA LEU A 157 15.53 23.05 -7.50
C LEU A 157 15.49 21.57 -7.06
N MET A 158 16.47 20.77 -7.50
CA MET A 158 16.66 19.38 -7.05
C MET A 158 17.51 19.26 -5.78
N ASP A 159 18.19 20.33 -5.36
CA ASP A 159 19.06 20.31 -4.19
C ASP A 159 18.25 20.46 -2.89
N MET A 160 18.09 19.34 -2.18
CA MET A 160 17.33 19.32 -0.93
C MET A 160 18.00 20.10 0.20
N SER A 161 19.31 20.34 0.13
CA SER A 161 20.04 21.06 1.16
C SER A 161 19.73 22.56 1.16
N SER A 162 19.38 23.11 -0.01
CA SER A 162 19.05 24.53 -0.17
C SER A 162 17.55 24.81 -0.14
N VAL A 163 16.75 24.04 -0.88
CA VAL A 163 15.30 24.30 -1.05
C VAL A 163 14.39 23.28 -0.36
N GLY A 164 14.96 22.28 0.29
CA GLY A 164 14.21 21.17 0.89
C GLY A 164 13.65 20.19 -0.16
N MET A 165 12.83 19.26 0.32
CA MET A 165 12.22 18.23 -0.54
C MET A 165 11.02 18.83 -1.32
N ILE A 166 11.23 19.26 -2.57
CA ILE A 166 10.14 19.70 -3.45
C ILE A 166 9.54 18.51 -4.18
N PHE A 167 8.38 18.06 -3.69
CA PHE A 167 7.60 16.94 -4.24
C PHE A 167 7.49 16.97 -5.77
N ALA A 168 7.14 18.13 -6.34
CA ALA A 168 6.86 18.26 -7.77
C ALA A 168 8.09 18.00 -8.66
N PHE A 169 9.29 18.30 -8.18
CA PHE A 169 10.53 18.10 -8.96
C PHE A 169 11.21 16.78 -8.63
N GLN A 170 11.03 16.25 -7.43
CA GLN A 170 11.75 15.06 -6.98
C GLN A 170 10.98 13.77 -7.22
N ILE A 171 9.64 13.82 -7.25
CA ILE A 171 8.82 12.61 -7.33
C ILE A 171 8.04 12.49 -8.64
N LEU A 172 7.44 13.59 -9.14
CA LEU A 172 6.65 13.52 -10.37
C LEU A 172 7.47 13.09 -11.61
N PRO A 173 8.74 13.50 -11.81
CA PRO A 173 9.53 13.04 -12.95
C PRO A 173 9.77 11.53 -12.97
N THR A 174 9.83 10.90 -11.79
CA THR A 174 9.93 9.43 -11.66
C THR A 174 8.75 8.73 -12.33
N ILE A 175 7.54 9.27 -12.17
CA ILE A 175 6.33 8.72 -12.80
C ILE A 175 6.45 8.78 -14.32
N ILE A 176 6.97 9.89 -14.86
CA ILE A 176 7.16 10.09 -16.31
C ILE A 176 8.16 9.07 -16.84
N PHE A 177 9.34 8.98 -16.22
CA PHE A 177 10.40 8.07 -16.64
C PHE A 177 9.96 6.61 -16.60
N PHE A 178 9.34 6.17 -15.50
CA PHE A 178 8.91 4.78 -15.39
C PHE A 178 7.76 4.43 -16.35
N SER A 179 6.89 5.38 -16.67
CA SER A 179 5.83 5.15 -17.67
C SER A 179 6.45 4.95 -19.06
N ALA A 180 7.46 5.75 -19.42
CA ALA A 180 8.24 5.57 -20.64
C ALA A 180 8.97 4.22 -20.67
N LEU A 181 9.64 3.85 -19.57
CA LEU A 181 10.32 2.56 -19.43
C LEU A 181 9.36 1.38 -19.55
N THR A 182 8.21 1.44 -18.87
CA THR A 182 7.20 0.38 -18.90
C THR A 182 6.64 0.20 -20.31
N SER A 183 6.37 1.30 -21.03
CA SER A 183 5.95 1.27 -22.43
C SER A 183 6.98 0.59 -23.34
N VAL A 184 8.28 0.90 -23.16
CA VAL A 184 9.37 0.24 -23.90
C VAL A 184 9.44 -1.26 -23.59
N LEU A 185 9.35 -1.65 -22.32
CA LEU A 185 9.35 -3.06 -21.92
C LEU A 185 8.14 -3.82 -22.48
N PHE A 186 7.00 -3.14 -22.60
CA PHE A 186 5.81 -3.69 -23.23
C PHE A 186 5.98 -3.82 -24.75
N TYR A 187 6.57 -2.83 -25.43
CA TYR A 187 6.88 -2.90 -26.86
C TYR A 187 7.83 -4.06 -27.20
N TRP A 188 8.82 -4.33 -26.34
CA TRP A 188 9.76 -5.45 -26.51
C TRP A 188 9.19 -6.82 -26.14
N GLY A 189 7.98 -6.91 -25.58
CA GLY A 189 7.39 -8.20 -25.22
C GLY A 189 7.83 -8.75 -23.85
N ILE A 190 8.65 -8.01 -23.09
CA ILE A 190 9.25 -8.50 -21.83
C ILE A 190 8.16 -8.68 -20.76
N ILE A 191 7.27 -7.70 -20.64
CA ILE A 191 6.15 -7.76 -19.69
C ILE A 191 5.24 -8.96 -20.01
N GLN A 192 4.97 -9.21 -21.29
CA GLN A 192 4.11 -10.30 -21.76
C GLN A 192 4.70 -11.67 -21.37
N ILE A 193 6.01 -11.86 -21.49
CA ILE A 193 6.69 -13.10 -21.09
C ILE A 193 6.54 -13.34 -19.59
N VAL A 194 6.85 -12.34 -18.77
CA VAL A 194 6.77 -12.44 -17.29
C VAL A 194 5.33 -12.70 -16.85
N VAL A 195 4.38 -11.93 -17.37
CA VAL A 195 2.96 -12.04 -17.05
C VAL A 195 2.40 -13.40 -17.46
N LYS A 196 2.79 -13.94 -18.62
CA LYS A 196 2.38 -15.28 -19.06
C LYS A 196 2.87 -16.37 -18.09
N GLY A 197 4.11 -16.27 -17.60
CA GLY A 197 4.65 -17.20 -16.61
C GLY A 197 3.87 -17.16 -15.28
N LEU A 198 3.60 -15.96 -14.77
CA LEU A 198 2.84 -15.78 -13.53
C LEU A 198 1.37 -16.21 -13.68
N ALA A 199 0.73 -15.89 -14.79
CA ALA A 199 -0.64 -16.29 -15.08
C ALA A 199 -0.76 -17.82 -15.16
N TRP A 200 0.19 -18.49 -15.80
CA TRP A 200 0.24 -19.96 -15.83
C TRP A 200 0.32 -20.57 -14.42
N LEU A 201 1.12 -19.96 -13.53
CA LEU A 201 1.20 -20.38 -12.14
C LEU A 201 -0.14 -20.21 -11.42
N MET A 202 -0.82 -19.07 -11.62
CA MET A 202 -2.14 -18.80 -11.03
C MET A 202 -3.22 -19.78 -11.53
N ILE A 203 -3.26 -20.07 -12.83
CA ILE A 203 -4.22 -21.04 -13.42
C ILE A 203 -4.06 -22.41 -12.76
N LYS A 204 -2.81 -22.91 -12.68
CA LYS A 204 -2.52 -24.22 -12.08
C LYS A 204 -2.83 -24.25 -10.59
N ALA A 205 -2.47 -23.20 -9.86
CA ALA A 205 -2.60 -23.18 -8.41
C ALA A 205 -4.05 -22.96 -7.95
N MET A 206 -4.81 -22.12 -8.66
CA MET A 206 -6.11 -21.59 -8.20
C MET A 206 -7.31 -21.93 -9.09
N LYS A 207 -7.13 -22.71 -10.17
CA LYS A 207 -8.20 -23.12 -11.11
C LYS A 207 -8.97 -21.94 -11.73
N LEU A 208 -8.25 -20.90 -12.13
CA LEU A 208 -8.80 -19.70 -12.76
C LEU A 208 -8.87 -19.84 -14.29
N SER A 209 -9.63 -18.95 -14.93
CA SER A 209 -9.60 -18.82 -16.38
C SER A 209 -8.29 -18.20 -16.86
N GLY A 210 -7.92 -18.45 -18.13
CA GLY A 210 -6.67 -17.93 -18.69
C GLY A 210 -6.64 -16.41 -18.73
N THR A 211 -7.76 -15.79 -19.05
CA THR A 211 -7.89 -14.34 -19.27
C THR A 211 -7.91 -13.56 -17.96
N GLU A 212 -8.63 -14.03 -16.93
CA GLU A 212 -8.61 -13.37 -15.61
C GLU A 212 -7.23 -13.51 -14.94
N SER A 213 -6.56 -14.65 -15.13
CA SER A 213 -5.20 -14.87 -14.61
C SER A 213 -4.17 -13.95 -15.26
N LEU A 214 -4.27 -13.74 -16.59
CA LEU A 214 -3.41 -12.80 -17.31
C LEU A 214 -3.61 -11.37 -16.82
N SER A 215 -4.85 -10.94 -16.58
CA SER A 215 -5.11 -9.60 -16.04
C SER A 215 -4.56 -9.43 -14.63
N VAL A 216 -4.79 -10.39 -13.73
CA VAL A 216 -4.28 -10.32 -12.35
C VAL A 216 -2.76 -10.38 -12.29
N ALA A 217 -2.12 -11.24 -13.10
CA ALA A 217 -0.67 -11.27 -13.22
C ALA A 217 -0.11 -9.98 -13.83
N GLY A 218 -0.78 -9.40 -14.82
CA GLY A 218 -0.45 -8.10 -15.41
C GLY A 218 -0.47 -6.98 -14.38
N ASN A 219 -1.51 -6.95 -13.53
CA ASN A 219 -1.70 -5.96 -12.49
C ASN A 219 -0.58 -5.91 -11.42
N ILE A 220 0.29 -6.94 -11.33
CA ILE A 220 1.47 -6.89 -10.45
C ILE A 220 2.46 -5.80 -10.92
N PHE A 221 2.50 -5.51 -12.22
CA PHE A 221 3.44 -4.57 -12.84
C PHE A 221 2.76 -3.38 -13.52
N LEU A 222 1.59 -3.64 -14.11
CA LEU A 222 0.79 -2.68 -14.86
C LEU A 222 -0.34 -2.14 -13.98
N GLY A 223 -0.84 -0.96 -14.30
CA GLY A 223 -1.97 -0.39 -13.57
C GLY A 223 -3.32 -0.96 -14.01
N GLN A 224 -4.35 -0.48 -13.33
CA GLN A 224 -5.74 -0.94 -13.50
C GLN A 224 -6.34 -0.68 -14.90
N THR A 225 -5.70 0.18 -15.70
CA THR A 225 -6.13 0.50 -17.07
C THR A 225 -5.27 -0.17 -18.14
N GLU A 226 -4.01 -0.47 -17.83
CA GLU A 226 -3.05 -1.07 -18.75
C GLU A 226 -3.11 -2.60 -18.71
N ALA A 227 -3.29 -3.22 -17.54
CA ALA A 227 -3.39 -4.68 -17.45
C ALA A 227 -4.57 -5.26 -18.26
N PRO A 228 -5.77 -4.64 -18.29
CA PRO A 228 -6.88 -5.08 -19.14
C PRO A 228 -6.59 -4.99 -20.65
N LEU A 229 -5.63 -4.17 -21.09
CA LEU A 229 -5.26 -4.06 -22.51
C LEU A 229 -4.72 -5.40 -23.04
N MET A 230 -3.98 -6.14 -22.22
CA MET A 230 -3.40 -7.45 -22.57
C MET A 230 -4.47 -8.50 -22.90
N ILE A 231 -5.70 -8.30 -22.40
CA ILE A 231 -6.83 -9.20 -22.59
C ILE A 231 -8.00 -8.52 -23.32
N LYS A 232 -7.74 -7.42 -24.03
CA LYS A 232 -8.76 -6.58 -24.70
C LYS A 232 -9.74 -7.40 -25.52
N ALA A 233 -9.26 -8.38 -26.31
CA ALA A 233 -10.08 -9.23 -27.16
C ALA A 233 -11.10 -10.11 -26.39
N TYR A 234 -10.85 -10.36 -25.10
CA TYR A 234 -11.64 -11.25 -24.25
C TYR A 234 -12.61 -10.51 -23.34
N LEU A 235 -12.32 -9.24 -22.99
CA LEU A 235 -13.17 -8.44 -22.10
C LEU A 235 -14.66 -8.45 -22.47
N PRO A 236 -15.07 -8.36 -23.76
CA PRO A 236 -16.49 -8.40 -24.12
C PRO A 236 -17.19 -9.73 -23.80
N LYS A 237 -16.42 -10.83 -23.73
CA LYS A 237 -16.90 -12.21 -23.59
C LYS A 237 -16.77 -12.77 -22.16
N MET A 238 -16.06 -12.08 -21.28
CA MET A 238 -15.88 -12.50 -19.89
C MET A 238 -17.22 -12.60 -19.15
N ASN A 239 -17.35 -13.57 -18.27
CA ASN A 239 -18.48 -13.65 -17.34
C ASN A 239 -18.33 -12.63 -16.19
N ASP A 240 -19.36 -12.53 -15.36
CA ASP A 240 -19.43 -11.54 -14.30
C ASP A 240 -18.34 -11.75 -13.22
N SER A 241 -18.03 -13.00 -12.84
CA SER A 241 -16.99 -13.30 -11.85
C SER A 241 -15.58 -12.98 -12.36
N GLU A 242 -15.30 -13.30 -13.62
CA GLU A 242 -14.04 -12.94 -14.30
C GLU A 242 -13.89 -11.41 -14.37
N MET A 243 -14.94 -10.71 -14.80
CA MET A 243 -14.93 -9.25 -14.91
C MET A 243 -14.76 -8.57 -13.54
N LEU A 244 -15.38 -9.10 -12.48
CA LEU A 244 -15.17 -8.56 -11.14
C LEU A 244 -13.72 -8.79 -10.67
N LEU A 245 -13.10 -9.92 -10.99
CA LEU A 245 -11.69 -10.16 -10.68
C LEU A 245 -10.77 -9.20 -11.43
N VAL A 246 -11.04 -8.88 -12.70
CA VAL A 246 -10.28 -7.85 -13.44
C VAL A 246 -10.35 -6.50 -12.70
N MET A 247 -11.54 -6.09 -12.27
CA MET A 247 -11.74 -4.84 -11.54
C MET A 247 -11.02 -4.85 -10.18
N ILE A 248 -11.22 -5.91 -9.38
CA ILE A 248 -10.61 -6.05 -8.05
C ILE A 248 -9.10 -6.15 -8.16
N GLY A 249 -8.58 -6.92 -9.11
CA GLY A 249 -7.15 -7.06 -9.38
C GLY A 249 -6.49 -5.71 -9.61
N GLY A 250 -7.09 -4.87 -10.46
CA GLY A 250 -6.57 -3.52 -10.71
C GLY A 250 -6.62 -2.60 -9.48
N MET A 251 -7.63 -2.73 -8.62
CA MET A 251 -7.72 -1.92 -7.38
C MET A 251 -6.86 -2.47 -6.24
N ALA A 252 -6.52 -3.75 -6.27
CA ALA A 252 -5.74 -4.40 -5.22
C ALA A 252 -4.24 -4.17 -5.36
N THR A 253 -3.76 -3.84 -6.56
CA THR A 253 -2.34 -3.66 -6.87
C THR A 253 -2.01 -2.20 -7.22
N VAL A 254 -0.72 -1.94 -7.43
CA VAL A 254 -0.19 -0.66 -7.92
C VAL A 254 0.68 -0.89 -9.14
N ALA A 255 0.73 0.10 -10.04
CA ALA A 255 1.60 0.06 -11.21
C ALA A 255 3.07 0.28 -10.82
N GLY A 256 3.99 -0.33 -11.57
CA GLY A 256 5.43 -0.14 -11.37
C GLY A 256 5.87 1.32 -11.43
N GLY A 257 5.22 2.14 -12.26
CA GLY A 257 5.58 3.55 -12.40
C GLY A 257 5.23 4.44 -11.21
N VAL A 258 4.21 4.07 -10.43
CA VAL A 258 3.88 4.78 -9.19
C VAL A 258 4.57 4.16 -7.98
N LEU A 259 4.92 2.87 -8.04
CA LEU A 259 5.70 2.16 -7.02
C LEU A 259 6.99 2.90 -6.67
N ALA A 260 7.67 3.40 -7.70
CA ALA A 260 8.90 4.17 -7.60
C ALA A 260 8.72 5.48 -6.82
N ALA A 261 7.59 6.17 -7.01
CA ALA A 261 7.25 7.36 -6.22
C ALA A 261 7.05 7.01 -4.74
N TYR A 262 6.40 5.89 -4.42
CA TYR A 262 6.20 5.46 -3.03
C TYR A 262 7.51 5.05 -2.35
N ILE A 263 8.45 4.45 -3.09
CA ILE A 263 9.81 4.20 -2.61
C ILE A 263 10.49 5.53 -2.24
N GLY A 264 10.34 6.56 -3.08
CA GLY A 264 10.83 7.91 -2.80
C GLY A 264 10.18 8.52 -1.54
N PHE A 265 8.85 8.45 -1.40
CA PHE A 265 8.14 8.99 -0.23
C PHE A 265 8.59 8.35 1.07
N LEU A 266 8.71 7.02 1.10
CA LEU A 266 8.98 6.29 2.34
C LEU A 266 10.47 6.18 2.65
N GLY A 267 11.32 6.13 1.61
CA GLY A 267 12.77 6.00 1.74
C GLY A 267 13.51 7.34 1.83
N GLY A 268 12.88 8.46 1.44
CA GLY A 268 13.55 9.76 1.40
C GLY A 268 14.79 9.69 0.50
N ASP A 269 15.93 10.21 0.96
CA ASP A 269 17.24 10.07 0.30
C ASP A 269 18.12 8.92 0.83
N ASP A 270 17.65 8.17 1.83
CA ASP A 270 18.40 7.05 2.40
C ASP A 270 18.30 5.82 1.48
N PRO A 271 19.41 5.37 0.85
CA PRO A 271 19.41 4.22 -0.05
C PRO A 271 18.99 2.93 0.65
N ILE A 272 19.30 2.78 1.94
CA ILE A 272 18.97 1.59 2.73
C ILE A 272 17.45 1.53 2.95
N GLN A 273 16.84 2.65 3.34
CA GLN A 273 15.39 2.75 3.51
C GLN A 273 14.66 2.57 2.17
N ARG A 274 15.18 3.15 1.08
CA ARG A 274 14.62 2.96 -0.27
C ARG A 274 14.58 1.48 -0.66
N VAL A 275 15.68 0.74 -0.46
CA VAL A 275 15.72 -0.70 -0.76
C VAL A 275 14.75 -1.48 0.15
N LEU A 276 14.67 -1.11 1.43
CA LEU A 276 13.74 -1.72 2.39
C LEU A 276 12.28 -1.56 1.93
N PHE A 277 11.84 -0.32 1.65
CA PHE A 277 10.48 -0.07 1.18
C PHE A 277 10.23 -0.63 -0.21
N ALA A 278 11.22 -0.62 -1.11
CA ALA A 278 11.11 -1.29 -2.41
C ALA A 278 10.80 -2.78 -2.23
N LYS A 279 11.54 -3.47 -1.35
CA LYS A 279 11.28 -4.88 -1.03
C LYS A 279 9.85 -5.09 -0.52
N HIS A 280 9.40 -4.30 0.45
CA HIS A 280 8.04 -4.44 1.01
C HIS A 280 6.94 -4.11 0.00
N LEU A 281 7.11 -3.06 -0.81
CA LEU A 281 6.14 -2.66 -1.83
C LEU A 281 6.05 -3.70 -2.97
N LEU A 282 7.18 -4.24 -3.43
CA LEU A 282 7.21 -5.34 -4.40
C LEU A 282 6.53 -6.60 -3.86
N THR A 283 6.80 -6.93 -2.60
CA THR A 283 6.18 -8.07 -1.91
C THR A 283 4.66 -7.86 -1.81
N ALA A 284 4.22 -6.65 -1.46
CA ALA A 284 2.81 -6.28 -1.40
C ALA A 284 2.10 -6.45 -2.76
N SER A 285 2.72 -6.00 -3.86
CA SER A 285 2.16 -6.16 -5.21
C SER A 285 2.00 -7.63 -5.60
N VAL A 286 2.99 -8.49 -5.30
CA VAL A 286 2.91 -9.93 -5.61
C VAL A 286 1.87 -10.62 -4.72
N MET A 287 1.81 -10.29 -3.43
CA MET A 287 0.82 -10.85 -2.49
C MET A 287 -0.61 -10.40 -2.78
N ALA A 288 -0.78 -9.21 -3.36
CA ALA A 288 -2.10 -8.67 -3.69
C ALA A 288 -2.81 -9.50 -4.77
N ALA A 289 -2.10 -10.19 -5.66
CA ALA A 289 -2.71 -11.05 -6.68
C ALA A 289 -3.54 -12.21 -6.10
N PRO A 290 -3.00 -13.13 -5.29
CA PRO A 290 -3.82 -14.17 -4.64
C PRO A 290 -4.86 -13.59 -3.68
N GLY A 291 -4.57 -12.47 -2.99
CA GLY A 291 -5.54 -11.78 -2.14
C GLY A 291 -6.76 -11.25 -2.92
N ALA A 292 -6.52 -10.64 -4.09
CA ALA A 292 -7.56 -10.18 -5.01
C ALA A 292 -8.43 -11.34 -5.51
N ILE A 293 -7.80 -12.48 -5.84
CA ILE A 293 -8.51 -13.69 -6.26
C ILE A 293 -9.41 -14.20 -5.13
N VAL A 294 -8.87 -14.35 -3.91
CA VAL A 294 -9.65 -14.79 -2.74
C VAL A 294 -10.87 -13.91 -2.55
N ILE A 295 -10.68 -12.60 -2.45
CA ILE A 295 -11.78 -11.67 -2.17
C ILE A 295 -12.78 -11.62 -3.33
N SER A 296 -12.31 -11.61 -4.58
CA SER A 296 -13.20 -11.59 -5.75
C SER A 296 -14.07 -12.83 -5.81
N LYS A 297 -13.50 -14.02 -5.61
CA LYS A 297 -14.24 -15.28 -5.66
C LYS A 297 -15.18 -15.47 -4.46
N ILE A 298 -15.01 -14.71 -3.37
CA ILE A 298 -16.06 -14.57 -2.34
C ILE A 298 -17.17 -13.64 -2.82
N LEU A 299 -16.79 -12.43 -3.26
CA LEU A 299 -17.74 -11.37 -3.59
C LEU A 299 -18.63 -11.72 -4.78
N MET A 300 -18.09 -12.47 -5.75
CA MET A 300 -18.82 -12.99 -6.90
C MET A 300 -18.21 -14.34 -7.31
N PRO A 301 -18.71 -15.45 -6.74
CA PRO A 301 -18.18 -16.77 -7.02
C PRO A 301 -18.37 -17.19 -8.48
N GLN A 302 -17.45 -18.03 -8.95
CA GLN A 302 -17.48 -18.57 -10.31
C GLN A 302 -18.53 -19.68 -10.40
N THR A 303 -19.66 -19.41 -11.07
CA THR A 303 -20.72 -20.42 -11.30
C THR A 303 -20.74 -20.95 -12.73
N GLU A 304 -20.19 -20.19 -13.68
CA GLU A 304 -20.13 -20.56 -15.09
C GLU A 304 -18.85 -21.34 -15.42
N LYS A 305 -18.89 -22.14 -16.48
CA LYS A 305 -17.70 -22.86 -16.95
C LYS A 305 -16.65 -21.88 -17.46
N ILE A 306 -15.41 -22.07 -17.04
CA ILE A 306 -14.26 -21.25 -17.43
C ILE A 306 -13.46 -21.91 -18.57
N LYS A 307 -12.82 -21.09 -19.40
CA LYS A 307 -11.81 -21.53 -20.36
C LYS A 307 -10.42 -21.25 -19.82
N GLN A 308 -9.57 -22.26 -19.76
CA GLN A 308 -8.19 -22.13 -19.25
C GLN A 308 -7.16 -21.79 -20.34
N GLU A 309 -7.61 -21.67 -21.59
CA GLU A 309 -6.75 -21.23 -22.70
C GLU A 309 -6.23 -19.81 -22.45
N MET A 310 -4.92 -19.66 -22.63
CA MET A 310 -4.23 -18.38 -22.53
C MET A 310 -3.83 -17.96 -23.93
N ASP A 311 -4.45 -16.90 -24.43
CA ASP A 311 -3.95 -16.19 -25.59
C ASP A 311 -3.73 -14.73 -25.17
N VAL A 312 -2.48 -14.31 -25.30
CA VAL A 312 -2.00 -13.01 -24.82
C VAL A 312 -1.96 -12.13 -26.04
N SER A 313 -2.69 -11.01 -26.01
CA SER A 313 -2.57 -10.06 -27.10
C SER A 313 -1.11 -9.59 -27.21
N MET A 314 -0.54 -9.76 -28.40
CA MET A 314 0.77 -9.24 -28.76
C MET A 314 0.66 -7.84 -29.38
N ASP A 315 -0.49 -7.17 -29.22
CA ASP A 315 -0.65 -5.77 -29.59
C ASP A 315 0.49 -4.96 -28.97
N LYS A 316 1.26 -4.27 -29.80
CA LYS A 316 2.39 -3.44 -29.36
C LYS A 316 1.90 -2.04 -29.02
N ILE A 317 2.45 -1.45 -27.96
CA ILE A 317 2.37 -0.01 -27.74
C ILE A 317 3.48 0.62 -28.58
N GLY A 318 3.11 1.40 -29.59
CA GLY A 318 4.05 2.03 -30.52
C GLY A 318 4.51 1.13 -31.66
N SER A 319 4.87 1.79 -32.76
CA SER A 319 5.36 1.17 -34.01
C SER A 319 6.84 0.82 -33.97
N ASN A 320 7.62 1.53 -33.17
CA ASN A 320 9.06 1.36 -32.99
C ASN A 320 9.49 1.79 -31.57
N PHE A 321 10.77 1.59 -31.23
CA PHE A 321 11.31 1.93 -29.90
C PHE A 321 11.08 3.40 -29.51
N LEU A 322 11.36 4.35 -30.40
CA LEU A 322 11.20 5.77 -30.11
C LEU A 322 9.73 6.13 -29.94
N ASP A 323 8.86 5.58 -30.78
CA ASP A 323 7.42 5.76 -30.67
C ASP A 323 6.87 5.21 -29.33
N ALA A 324 7.28 4.01 -28.92
CA ALA A 324 6.91 3.43 -27.62
C ALA A 324 7.40 4.29 -26.45
N LEU A 325 8.65 4.77 -26.51
CA LEU A 325 9.25 5.65 -25.51
C LEU A 325 8.49 6.99 -25.43
N SER A 326 8.19 7.62 -26.56
CA SER A 326 7.47 8.89 -26.64
C SER A 326 6.03 8.76 -26.13
N ASN A 327 5.30 7.71 -26.52
CA ASN A 327 3.94 7.46 -26.03
C ASN A 327 3.93 7.26 -24.52
N GLY A 328 4.82 6.41 -23.99
CA GLY A 328 4.93 6.18 -22.55
C GLY A 328 5.33 7.44 -21.78
N THR A 329 6.14 8.32 -22.38
CA THR A 329 6.50 9.63 -21.79
C THR A 329 5.28 10.55 -21.69
N ILE A 330 4.47 10.64 -22.75
CA ILE A 330 3.26 11.47 -22.76
C ILE A 330 2.20 10.95 -21.78
N GLU A 331 2.02 9.63 -21.71
CA GLU A 331 1.14 8.99 -20.73
C GLU A 331 1.63 9.25 -19.31
N GLY A 332 2.93 9.09 -19.07
CA GLY A 332 3.56 9.40 -17.79
C GLY A 332 3.41 10.86 -17.38
N LEU A 333 3.55 11.81 -18.32
CA LEU A 333 3.34 13.23 -18.06
C LEU A 333 1.89 13.53 -17.65
N LYS A 334 0.91 12.96 -18.35
CA LYS A 334 -0.51 13.09 -17.99
C LYS A 334 -0.77 12.51 -16.60
N LEU A 335 -0.21 11.34 -16.30
CA LEU A 335 -0.33 10.71 -14.99
C LEU A 335 0.30 11.59 -13.89
N ALA A 336 1.52 12.07 -14.09
CA ALA A 336 2.22 12.94 -13.16
C ALA A 336 1.45 14.25 -12.90
N ALA A 337 0.94 14.90 -13.94
CA ALA A 337 0.12 16.10 -13.83
C ALA A 337 -1.18 15.83 -13.06
N ASN A 338 -1.87 14.73 -13.36
CA ASN A 338 -3.07 14.31 -12.64
C ASN A 338 -2.80 14.07 -11.15
N VAL A 339 -1.68 13.42 -10.81
CA VAL A 339 -1.26 13.18 -9.41
C VAL A 339 -0.99 14.51 -8.71
N GLY A 340 -0.18 15.39 -9.31
CA GLY A 340 0.13 16.70 -8.73
C GLY A 340 -1.11 17.55 -8.49
N ALA A 341 -2.01 17.63 -9.48
CA ALA A 341 -3.27 18.35 -9.36
C ALA A 341 -4.20 17.74 -8.29
N MET A 342 -4.32 16.41 -8.26
CA MET A 342 -5.13 15.71 -7.26
C MET A 342 -4.64 15.97 -5.84
N LEU A 343 -3.34 15.90 -5.59
CA LEU A 343 -2.75 16.16 -4.27
C LEU A 343 -2.97 17.60 -3.83
N LEU A 344 -2.71 18.57 -4.71
CA LEU A 344 -2.94 19.99 -4.44
C LEU A 344 -4.40 20.24 -4.04
N VAL A 345 -5.35 19.76 -4.87
CA VAL A 345 -6.78 19.94 -4.63
C VAL A 345 -7.20 19.22 -3.34
N PHE A 346 -6.74 17.99 -3.12
CA PHE A 346 -7.11 17.24 -1.91
C PHE A 346 -6.65 17.95 -0.63
N PHE A 347 -5.39 18.39 -0.55
CA PHE A 347 -4.92 19.09 0.65
C PHE A 347 -5.63 20.43 0.86
N ALA A 348 -5.99 21.14 -0.20
CA ALA A 348 -6.81 22.35 -0.10
C ALA A 348 -8.22 22.05 0.45
N PHE A 349 -8.89 21.01 -0.06
CA PHE A 349 -10.19 20.58 0.46
C PHE A 349 -10.09 20.07 1.90
N LEU A 350 -9.03 19.32 2.23
CA LEU A 350 -8.77 18.84 3.58
C LEU A 350 -8.62 20.00 4.57
N ALA A 351 -7.83 21.02 4.22
CA ALA A 351 -7.68 22.23 5.02
C ALA A 351 -9.00 22.99 5.17
N MET A 352 -9.79 23.12 4.09
CA MET A 352 -11.10 23.77 4.11
C MET A 352 -12.10 23.02 5.01
N ILE A 353 -12.17 21.70 4.90
CA ILE A 353 -13.04 20.86 5.73
C ILE A 353 -12.60 20.93 7.20
N ASN A 354 -11.29 20.84 7.44
CA ASN A 354 -10.74 20.94 8.79
C ASN A 354 -10.98 22.31 9.42
N PHE A 355 -10.98 23.40 8.66
CA PHE A 355 -11.36 24.71 9.17
C PHE A 355 -12.80 24.73 9.69
N VAL A 356 -13.74 24.11 8.96
CA VAL A 356 -15.13 23.97 9.41
C VAL A 356 -15.20 23.10 10.66
N PHE A 357 -14.53 21.94 10.67
CA PHE A 357 -14.52 21.05 11.83
C PHE A 357 -13.88 21.66 13.06
N LEU A 358 -12.80 22.45 12.91
CA LEU A 358 -12.18 23.17 14.01
C LEU A 358 -13.18 24.13 14.67
N LYS A 359 -13.94 24.89 13.87
CA LYS A 359 -14.99 25.80 14.38
C LYS A 359 -16.11 25.04 15.07
N VAL A 360 -16.60 23.96 14.45
CA VAL A 360 -17.64 23.12 15.05
C VAL A 360 -17.16 22.50 16.37
N GLY A 361 -15.93 22.00 16.41
CA GLY A 361 -15.32 21.41 17.60
C GLY A 361 -15.10 22.43 18.72
N ALA A 362 -14.81 23.69 18.38
CA ALA A 362 -14.74 24.78 19.34
C ALA A 362 -16.12 25.17 19.88
N TRP A 363 -17.14 25.33 19.01
CA TRP A 363 -18.51 25.68 19.42
C TRP A 363 -19.17 24.61 20.30
N THR A 364 -18.76 23.36 20.15
CA THR A 364 -19.29 22.21 20.90
C THR A 364 -18.42 21.80 22.10
N ASN A 365 -17.33 22.52 22.38
CA ASN A 365 -16.31 22.16 23.36
C ASN A 365 -15.71 20.75 23.17
N LEU A 366 -15.82 20.19 21.95
CA LEU A 366 -15.28 18.88 21.62
C LEU A 366 -13.76 18.89 21.52
N ASN A 367 -13.11 20.00 21.17
CA ASN A 367 -11.66 20.04 20.98
C ASN A 367 -10.89 19.71 22.29
N GLU A 368 -11.34 20.25 23.43
CA GLU A 368 -10.77 19.92 24.75
C GLU A 368 -11.01 18.45 25.10
N SER A 369 -12.22 17.96 24.84
CA SER A 369 -12.57 16.55 25.05
C SER A 369 -11.70 15.64 24.18
N ILE A 370 -11.50 15.96 22.91
CA ILE A 370 -10.66 15.21 21.97
C ILE A 370 -9.20 15.20 22.45
N THR A 371 -8.68 16.35 22.85
CA THR A 371 -7.31 16.45 23.38
C THR A 371 -7.11 15.54 24.59
N SER A 372 -8.04 15.57 25.54
CA SER A 372 -7.95 14.74 26.75
C SER A 372 -8.14 13.25 26.46
N LEU A 373 -9.10 12.89 25.61
CA LEU A 373 -9.39 11.48 25.25
C LEU A 373 -8.30 10.84 24.41
N THR A 374 -7.59 11.63 23.61
CA THR A 374 -6.55 11.14 22.70
C THR A 374 -5.13 11.28 23.28
N ASN A 375 -5.01 11.71 24.54
CA ASN A 375 -3.72 12.04 25.18
C ASN A 375 -2.86 12.97 24.31
N GLY A 376 -3.50 13.95 23.65
CA GLY A 376 -2.83 14.91 22.78
C GLY A 376 -2.48 14.40 21.38
N GLN A 377 -2.81 13.16 21.00
CA GLN A 377 -2.60 12.65 19.63
C GLN A 377 -3.41 13.46 18.60
N TYR A 378 -4.60 13.91 18.99
CA TYR A 378 -5.39 14.87 18.22
C TYR A 378 -5.78 16.04 19.12
N THR A 379 -5.54 17.25 18.67
CA THR A 379 -5.86 18.46 19.45
C THR A 379 -7.24 19.04 19.10
N ASN A 380 -7.74 18.73 17.91
CA ASN A 380 -8.93 19.34 17.34
C ASN A 380 -9.79 18.31 16.59
N LEU A 381 -11.08 18.60 16.47
CA LEU A 381 -11.93 17.90 15.51
C LEU A 381 -11.41 18.15 14.09
N SER A 382 -11.12 17.06 13.38
CA SER A 382 -10.56 17.08 12.03
C SER A 382 -11.05 15.88 11.23
N LEU A 383 -10.93 15.94 9.90
CA LEU A 383 -11.24 14.81 9.03
C LEU A 383 -10.35 13.61 9.36
N GLN A 384 -9.08 13.86 9.67
CA GLN A 384 -8.12 12.86 10.12
C GLN A 384 -8.60 12.13 11.38
N PHE A 385 -9.02 12.88 12.41
CA PHE A 385 -9.59 12.31 13.63
C PHE A 385 -10.81 11.44 13.33
N ILE A 386 -11.75 11.93 12.51
CA ILE A 386 -12.98 11.21 12.15
C ILE A 386 -12.64 9.89 11.43
N LEU A 387 -11.77 9.94 10.42
CA LEU A 387 -11.35 8.75 9.68
C LEU A 387 -10.59 7.78 10.56
N GLY A 388 -9.67 8.28 11.38
CA GLY A 388 -8.88 7.52 12.36
C GLY A 388 -9.75 6.68 13.28
N TYR A 389 -10.71 7.32 13.95
CA TYR A 389 -11.60 6.61 14.87
C TYR A 389 -12.67 5.77 14.16
N THR A 390 -13.07 6.12 12.93
CA THR A 390 -14.00 5.31 12.13
C THR A 390 -13.39 3.96 11.78
N PHE A 391 -12.11 3.92 11.40
CA PHE A 391 -11.45 2.68 10.97
C PHE A 391 -10.60 2.01 12.06
N ALA A 392 -10.38 2.66 13.21
CA ALA A 392 -9.61 2.12 14.33
C ALA A 392 -10.04 0.71 14.77
N PRO A 393 -11.35 0.37 14.90
CA PRO A 393 -11.74 -0.99 15.29
C PRO A 393 -11.30 -2.05 14.27
N LEU A 394 -11.36 -1.73 12.97
CA LEU A 394 -10.86 -2.63 11.93
C LEU A 394 -9.34 -2.77 12.01
N MET A 395 -8.61 -1.67 12.24
CA MET A 395 -7.15 -1.69 12.39
C MET A 395 -6.71 -2.55 13.59
N TRP A 396 -7.43 -2.45 14.70
CA TRP A 396 -7.19 -3.30 15.85
C TRP A 396 -7.41 -4.79 15.51
N VAL A 397 -8.50 -5.12 14.81
CA VAL A 397 -8.82 -6.51 14.44
C VAL A 397 -7.75 -7.12 13.53
N ILE A 398 -7.20 -6.36 12.59
CA ILE A 398 -6.17 -6.85 11.66
C ILE A 398 -4.75 -6.94 12.27
N GLY A 399 -4.61 -6.67 13.57
CA GLY A 399 -3.37 -6.90 14.31
C GLY A 399 -2.43 -5.69 14.45
N VAL A 400 -2.94 -4.47 14.21
CA VAL A 400 -2.22 -3.22 14.49
C VAL A 400 -2.10 -3.00 16.01
N CYS A 401 -1.00 -2.39 16.41
CA CYS A 401 -0.71 -2.04 17.81
C CYS A 401 -1.68 -0.98 18.30
N LYS A 402 -2.11 -1.08 19.58
CA LYS A 402 -3.25 -0.32 20.11
C LYS A 402 -3.04 1.19 19.96
N GLU A 403 -1.79 1.63 20.09
CA GLU A 403 -1.33 3.01 20.05
C GLU A 403 -1.40 3.60 18.63
N ASP A 404 -1.26 2.75 17.61
CA ASP A 404 -1.16 3.16 16.20
C ASP A 404 -2.48 2.94 15.41
N ILE A 405 -3.52 2.35 16.03
CA ILE A 405 -4.77 1.99 15.32
C ILE A 405 -5.49 3.19 14.70
N THR A 406 -5.44 4.35 15.36
CA THR A 406 -6.08 5.58 14.86
C THR A 406 -5.30 6.16 13.69
N LEU A 407 -3.96 6.08 13.72
CA LEU A 407 -3.11 6.51 12.60
C LEU A 407 -3.34 5.65 11.36
N LEU A 408 -3.37 4.32 11.51
CA LEU A 408 -3.64 3.44 10.38
C LEU A 408 -5.10 3.59 9.89
N GLY A 409 -6.03 3.88 10.80
CA GLY A 409 -7.41 4.18 10.45
C GLY A 409 -7.53 5.44 9.59
N GLN A 410 -6.76 6.48 9.94
CA GLN A 410 -6.68 7.73 9.18
C GLN A 410 -6.13 7.45 7.79
N LEU A 411 -5.00 6.74 7.69
CA LEU A 411 -4.36 6.41 6.42
C LEU A 411 -5.26 5.59 5.50
N LEU A 412 -6.00 4.61 6.03
CA LEU A 412 -6.99 3.86 5.26
C LEU A 412 -8.11 4.78 4.76
N GLY A 413 -8.61 5.66 5.62
CA GLY A 413 -9.65 6.61 5.27
C GLY A 413 -9.22 7.56 4.15
N GLU A 414 -8.05 8.17 4.29
CA GLU A 414 -7.45 9.07 3.29
C GLU A 414 -7.25 8.36 1.94
N LYS A 415 -6.75 7.13 1.96
CA LYS A 415 -6.66 6.29 0.76
C LYS A 415 -8.01 6.14 0.07
N LEU A 416 -9.06 5.78 0.82
CA LEU A 416 -10.38 5.50 0.26
C LEU A 416 -11.05 6.74 -0.33
N ILE A 417 -11.02 7.87 0.40
CA ILE A 417 -11.71 9.10 -0.02
C ILE A 417 -10.97 9.86 -1.11
N ALA A 418 -9.64 9.69 -1.19
CA ALA A 418 -8.80 10.40 -2.14
C ALA A 418 -8.02 9.42 -3.00
N SER A 419 -6.84 9.00 -2.54
CA SER A 419 -5.97 8.06 -3.23
C SER A 419 -4.88 7.53 -2.32
N GLU A 420 -4.28 6.42 -2.70
CA GLU A 420 -3.08 5.88 -2.08
C GLU A 420 -1.90 6.86 -2.13
N PHE A 421 -1.82 7.77 -3.11
CA PHE A 421 -0.81 8.84 -3.14
C PHE A 421 -0.94 9.78 -1.94
N VAL A 422 -2.17 10.18 -1.60
CA VAL A 422 -2.43 10.96 -0.39
C VAL A 422 -2.02 10.14 0.83
N GLY A 423 -2.49 8.89 0.91
CA GLY A 423 -2.17 8.01 2.03
C GLY A 423 -0.66 7.81 2.24
N TYR A 424 0.12 7.60 1.18
CA TYR A 424 1.57 7.46 1.29
C TYR A 424 2.28 8.77 1.65
N THR A 425 1.77 9.90 1.17
CA THR A 425 2.29 11.22 1.54
C THR A 425 2.06 11.49 3.03
N SER A 426 0.86 11.18 3.53
CA SER A 426 0.54 11.26 4.96
C SER A 426 1.36 10.27 5.78
N LEU A 427 1.55 9.04 5.31
CA LEU A 427 2.42 8.06 5.98
C LEU A 427 3.87 8.57 6.06
N ALA A 428 4.41 9.12 4.98
CA ALA A 428 5.74 9.71 4.97
C ALA A 428 5.85 10.87 5.97
N ASN A 429 4.84 11.74 6.03
CA ASN A 429 4.78 12.84 7.00
C ASN A 429 4.72 12.32 8.45
N LEU A 430 3.82 11.38 8.75
CA LEU A 430 3.71 10.76 10.08
C LEU A 430 4.98 10.02 10.50
N LYS A 431 5.75 9.47 9.56
CA LYS A 431 7.07 8.89 9.84
C LYS A 431 8.13 9.95 10.14
N ALA A 432 8.04 11.11 9.51
CA ALA A 432 9.02 12.20 9.66
C ALA A 432 8.74 13.08 10.89
N VAL A 433 7.47 13.19 11.29
CA VAL A 433 7.01 14.05 12.39
C VAL A 433 6.71 13.21 13.62
N GLY A 434 7.35 13.53 14.74
CA GLY A 434 7.10 12.93 16.06
C GLY A 434 8.39 12.75 16.87
N THR A 435 8.25 12.42 18.15
CA THR A 435 9.38 12.25 19.09
C THR A 435 9.78 10.79 19.28
N ALA A 436 9.03 9.84 18.73
CA ALA A 436 9.37 8.42 18.79
C ALA A 436 10.38 8.05 17.70
N THR A 437 11.05 6.90 17.85
CA THR A 437 12.04 6.39 16.89
C THR A 437 11.49 6.25 15.47
N TYR A 438 10.16 6.13 15.31
CA TYR A 438 9.48 5.97 14.02
C TYR A 438 8.49 7.13 13.74
N GLY A 439 8.81 8.33 14.22
CA GLY A 439 7.97 9.53 14.07
C GLY A 439 6.77 9.50 15.02
N SER A 440 5.57 9.54 14.46
CA SER A 440 4.30 9.44 15.20
C SER A 440 3.93 8.00 15.54
N PHE A 441 4.60 7.01 14.96
CA PHE A 441 4.33 5.59 15.20
C PHE A 441 5.11 5.06 16.40
N THR A 442 4.44 4.23 17.20
CA THR A 442 5.05 3.55 18.33
C THR A 442 5.91 2.37 17.87
N GLN A 443 5.47 1.65 16.83
CA GLN A 443 6.16 0.47 16.33
C GLN A 443 6.44 0.51 14.83
N PHE A 444 7.63 0.07 14.43
CA PHE A 444 7.98 -0.08 13.02
C PHE A 444 7.08 -1.05 12.27
N LYS A 445 6.57 -2.08 12.96
CA LYS A 445 5.57 -3.01 12.42
C LYS A 445 4.36 -2.26 11.84
N SER A 446 3.87 -1.23 12.51
CA SER A 446 2.72 -0.43 12.06
C SER A 446 3.03 0.33 10.77
N VAL A 447 4.26 0.83 10.60
CA VAL A 447 4.72 1.48 9.36
C VAL A 447 4.74 0.48 8.19
N ILE A 448 5.23 -0.74 8.43
CA ILE A 448 5.23 -1.78 7.41
C ILE A 448 3.80 -2.23 7.10
N MET A 449 2.94 -2.45 8.10
CA MET A 449 1.53 -2.78 7.87
C MET A 449 0.81 -1.69 7.06
N ALA A 450 1.05 -0.41 7.37
CA ALA A 450 0.53 0.72 6.61
C ALA A 450 1.03 0.70 5.15
N THR A 451 2.28 0.33 4.92
CA THR A 451 2.84 0.17 3.56
C THR A 451 2.05 -0.86 2.74
N TYR A 452 1.73 -2.03 3.32
CA TYR A 452 0.94 -3.05 2.62
C TYR A 452 -0.53 -2.66 2.46
N MET A 453 -1.11 -2.02 3.47
CA MET A 453 -2.49 -1.55 3.46
C MET A 453 -2.71 -0.47 2.38
N LEU A 454 -1.75 0.43 2.23
CA LEU A 454 -1.82 1.50 1.24
C LEU A 454 -1.52 1.01 -0.18
N CYS A 455 -0.73 -0.05 -0.34
CA CYS A 455 -0.42 -0.66 -1.64
C CYS A 455 -1.68 -1.23 -2.33
N GLY A 456 -2.31 -0.40 -3.17
CA GLY A 456 -3.43 -0.76 -4.03
C GLY A 456 -4.24 0.47 -4.43
N PHE A 457 -4.72 0.53 -5.67
CA PHE A 457 -5.54 1.63 -6.20
C PHE A 457 -6.98 1.70 -5.69
N ALA A 458 -7.35 0.97 -4.64
CA ALA A 458 -8.71 0.96 -4.11
C ALA A 458 -9.10 2.32 -3.49
N ASN A 459 -9.79 3.16 -4.28
CA ASN A 459 -10.38 4.44 -3.88
C ASN A 459 -11.61 4.78 -4.75
N PHE A 460 -12.41 5.78 -4.39
CA PHE A 460 -13.61 6.14 -5.16
C PHE A 460 -13.31 6.59 -6.60
N ALA A 461 -12.20 7.29 -6.82
CA ALA A 461 -11.81 7.77 -8.15
C ALA A 461 -11.49 6.60 -9.11
N SER A 462 -10.91 5.52 -8.59
CA SER A 462 -10.58 4.30 -9.36
C SER A 462 -11.80 3.64 -9.99
N ILE A 463 -12.99 3.78 -9.39
CA ILE A 463 -14.23 3.33 -10.04
C ILE A 463 -14.44 4.07 -11.37
N GLY A 464 -14.28 5.39 -11.37
CA GLY A 464 -14.39 6.22 -12.56
C GLY A 464 -13.30 5.88 -13.59
N ILE A 465 -12.06 5.68 -13.14
CA ILE A 465 -10.92 5.29 -13.98
C ILE A 465 -11.20 3.96 -14.68
N GLN A 466 -11.71 2.94 -13.97
CA GLN A 466 -12.02 1.65 -14.59
C GLN A 466 -13.24 1.71 -15.53
N ILE A 467 -14.28 2.47 -15.21
CA ILE A 467 -15.43 2.68 -16.11
C ILE A 467 -14.97 3.36 -17.42
N GLY A 468 -14.05 4.32 -17.33
CA GLY A 468 -13.45 4.99 -18.48
C GLY A 468 -12.52 4.08 -19.27
N GLY A 469 -11.51 3.51 -18.63
CA GLY A 469 -10.48 2.69 -19.26
C GLY A 469 -11.01 1.35 -19.76
N ILE A 470 -11.47 0.48 -18.86
CA ILE A 470 -12.00 -0.85 -19.23
C ILE A 470 -13.27 -0.70 -20.08
N GLY A 471 -14.15 0.25 -19.76
CA GLY A 471 -15.34 0.52 -20.54
C GLY A 471 -15.05 1.06 -21.94
N GLY A 472 -13.92 1.72 -22.16
CA GLY A 472 -13.44 2.10 -23.50
C GLY A 472 -12.95 0.89 -24.32
N LEU A 473 -12.38 -0.12 -23.66
CA LEU A 473 -11.94 -1.37 -24.29
C LEU A 473 -13.10 -2.33 -24.58
N ALA A 474 -14.11 -2.37 -23.72
CA ALA A 474 -15.31 -3.20 -23.85
C ALA A 474 -16.59 -2.40 -23.53
N PRO A 475 -17.13 -1.63 -24.50
CA PRO A 475 -18.31 -0.78 -24.28
C PRO A 475 -19.53 -1.53 -23.75
N ASN A 476 -19.72 -2.79 -24.18
CA ASN A 476 -20.81 -3.65 -23.72
C ASN A 476 -20.73 -4.02 -22.22
N LYS A 477 -19.57 -3.84 -21.58
CA LYS A 477 -19.35 -4.12 -20.15
C LYS A 477 -19.49 -2.88 -19.26
N ARG A 478 -19.62 -1.68 -19.84
CA ARG A 478 -19.68 -0.41 -19.08
C ARG A 478 -20.78 -0.40 -18.02
N GLY A 479 -21.95 -0.98 -18.31
CA GLY A 479 -23.05 -1.12 -17.34
C GLY A 479 -22.69 -2.02 -16.15
N PHE A 480 -21.97 -3.12 -16.38
CA PHE A 480 -21.47 -4.00 -15.33
C PHE A 480 -20.43 -3.27 -14.45
N LEU A 481 -19.45 -2.61 -15.07
CA LEU A 481 -18.39 -1.87 -14.36
C LEU A 481 -18.99 -0.82 -13.41
N SER A 482 -19.96 -0.06 -13.87
CA SER A 482 -20.65 0.94 -13.03
C SER A 482 -21.43 0.29 -11.89
N LYS A 483 -22.19 -0.77 -12.16
CA LYS A 483 -22.99 -1.48 -11.14
C LYS A 483 -22.13 -2.13 -10.06
N GLN A 484 -20.96 -2.67 -10.43
CA GLN A 484 -20.08 -3.39 -9.51
C GLN A 484 -18.94 -2.55 -8.93
N GLY A 485 -18.79 -1.28 -9.33
CA GLY A 485 -17.68 -0.42 -8.89
C GLY A 485 -17.47 -0.38 -7.37
N MET A 486 -18.55 -0.23 -6.60
CA MET A 486 -18.47 -0.24 -5.13
C MET A 486 -18.06 -1.59 -4.55
N ARG A 487 -18.46 -2.70 -5.21
CA ARG A 487 -18.05 -4.06 -4.81
C ARG A 487 -16.59 -4.31 -5.15
N ALA A 488 -16.12 -3.80 -6.30
CA ALA A 488 -14.71 -3.86 -6.68
C ALA A 488 -13.82 -3.04 -5.72
N LEU A 489 -14.26 -1.83 -5.34
CA LEU A 489 -13.59 -0.99 -4.35
C LEU A 489 -13.45 -1.70 -3.00
N LEU A 490 -14.54 -2.27 -2.48
CA LEU A 490 -14.50 -3.09 -1.28
C LEU A 490 -13.51 -4.25 -1.45
N GLY A 491 -13.56 -4.92 -2.61
CA GLY A 491 -12.69 -6.05 -2.92
C GLY A 491 -11.20 -5.72 -2.88
N GLY A 492 -10.78 -4.65 -3.56
CA GLY A 492 -9.39 -4.20 -3.58
C GLY A 492 -8.91 -3.73 -2.19
N THR A 493 -9.80 -3.11 -1.41
CA THR A 493 -9.52 -2.70 -0.03
C THR A 493 -9.28 -3.90 0.87
N LEU A 494 -10.17 -4.90 0.82
CA LEU A 494 -10.00 -6.12 1.63
C LEU A 494 -8.77 -6.94 1.20
N ALA A 495 -8.41 -6.95 -0.08
CA ALA A 495 -7.22 -7.64 -0.56
C ALA A 495 -5.91 -7.02 0.00
N SER A 496 -5.81 -5.69 0.00
CA SER A 496 -4.66 -4.98 0.60
C SER A 496 -4.62 -5.13 2.12
N LEU A 497 -5.78 -5.10 2.79
CA LEU A 497 -5.89 -5.37 4.24
C LEU A 497 -5.51 -6.81 4.60
N LEU A 498 -5.85 -7.80 3.77
CA LEU A 498 -5.42 -9.19 3.97
C LEU A 498 -3.89 -9.29 3.92
N SER A 499 -3.25 -8.66 2.94
CA SER A 499 -1.79 -8.62 2.85
C SER A 499 -1.17 -7.97 4.09
N ALA A 500 -1.70 -6.82 4.54
CA ALA A 500 -1.24 -6.14 5.75
C ALA A 500 -1.42 -6.99 7.01
N THR A 501 -2.54 -7.72 7.12
CA THR A 501 -2.83 -8.64 8.23
C THR A 501 -1.80 -9.77 8.31
N ILE A 502 -1.51 -10.41 7.16
CA ILE A 502 -0.52 -11.50 7.08
C ILE A 502 0.88 -11.01 7.48
N ILE A 503 1.27 -9.82 7.02
CA ILE A 503 2.56 -9.23 7.37
C ILE A 503 2.61 -8.84 8.84
N GLY A 504 1.56 -8.24 9.38
CA GLY A 504 1.45 -7.89 10.80
C GLY A 504 1.49 -9.13 11.71
N MET A 505 0.95 -10.25 11.25
CA MET A 505 1.01 -11.54 11.92
C MET A 505 2.44 -12.11 11.94
N ILE A 506 3.20 -11.94 10.86
CA ILE A 506 4.56 -12.45 10.72
C ILE A 506 5.59 -11.60 11.49
N LEU A 507 5.45 -10.28 11.45
CA LEU A 507 6.41 -9.34 12.05
C LEU A 507 6.19 -9.10 13.55
N GLY A 508 5.18 -9.71 14.16
CA GLY A 508 4.71 -9.39 15.51
C GLY A 508 4.83 -10.51 16.52
#